data_AF-A0A962DH14-F1
#
_entry.id   AF-A0A962DH14-F1
#
_cell.length_a   1.000
_cell.length_b   1.000
_cell.length_c   1.000
_cell.angle_alpha   90.00
_cell.angle_beta   90.00
_cell.angle_gamma   90.00
#
_symmetry.space_group_name_H-M   'P 1'
#
loop_
_entity.id
_entity.type
_entity.pdbx_description
1 polymer ?
#
loop_
_entity_poly.entity_id
_entity_poly.type
_entity_poly.pdbx_seq_one_letter_code
_entity_poly.pdbx_strand_id
1 'polypeptide(L)' 'AGLAHHHFQVSKKEVDGKTESSVKLLNQQQRIEELARMSGGSTITEATLEQAKSFMLAG' A
#
# COMPACT_ATOMS: atom_id res chain seq x y z
N ALA A 1 12.43 17.85 2.15
CA ALA A 1 12.42 16.38 2.07
C ALA A 1 11.48 15.86 3.16
N GLY A 2 10.32 15.31 2.79
CA GLY A 2 9.42 14.68 3.75
C GLY A 2 9.98 13.30 4.11
N LEU A 3 10.53 13.17 5.32
CA LEU A 3 11.10 11.93 5.84
C LEU A 3 9.97 10.97 6.24
N ALA A 4 9.30 10.39 5.24
CA ALA A 4 8.29 9.35 5.44
C ALA A 4 8.97 7.99 5.70
N HIS A 5 9.68 7.87 6.82
CA HIS A 5 10.30 6.59 7.23
C HIS A 5 9.25 5.52 7.56
N HIS A 6 8.02 5.93 7.87
CA HIS A 6 6.92 5.05 8.26
C HIS A 6 5.74 5.23 7.31
N HIS A 7 5.45 4.19 6.51
CA HIS A 7 4.25 4.14 5.70
C HIS A 7 3.13 3.48 6.50
N PHE A 8 2.03 4.19 6.65
CA PHE A 8 0.82 3.68 7.28
C PHE A 8 -0.23 3.43 6.20
N GLN A 9 -0.82 2.23 6.25
CA GLN A 9 -2.03 1.91 5.50
C GLN A 9 -3.22 2.30 6.37
N VAL A 10 -4.08 3.16 5.85
CA VAL A 10 -5.37 3.46 6.44
C VAL A 10 -6.42 2.71 5.62
N SER A 11 -7.10 1.75 6.24
CA SER A 11 -8.17 1.00 5.60
C SER A 11 -9.47 1.15 6.38
N LYS A 12 -10.59 1.13 5.66
CA LYS A 12 -11.93 1.12 6.27
C LYS A 12 -12.55 -0.23 5.99
N LYS A 13 -13.09 -0.85 7.02
CA LYS A 13 -13.81 -2.12 6.94
C LYS A 13 -15.17 -1.93 7.58
N GLU A 14 -16.20 -2.53 7.00
CA GLU A 14 -17.48 -2.68 7.69
C GLU A 14 -17.45 -3.94 8.57
N VAL A 15 -17.69 -3.77 9.87
CA VAL A 15 -17.82 -4.84 10.85
C VAL A 15 -19.13 -4.61 11.59
N ASP A 16 -20.02 -5.60 11.55
CA ASP A 16 -21.35 -5.53 12.18
C ASP A 16 -22.15 -4.26 11.82
N GLY A 17 -22.11 -3.86 10.54
CA GLY A 17 -22.81 -2.67 10.03
C GLY A 17 -22.23 -1.34 10.48
N LYS A 18 -21.03 -1.34 11.09
CA LYS A 18 -20.29 -0.15 11.48
C LYS A 18 -19.01 -0.04 10.65
N THR A 19 -18.71 1.14 10.15
CA THR A 19 -17.44 1.41 9.47
C THR A 19 -16.35 1.62 10.50
N GLU A 20 -15.43 0.66 10.62
CA GLU A 20 -14.22 0.76 11.43
C GLU A 20 -13.04 1.23 10.55
N SER A 21 -12.28 2.21 11.06
CA SER A 21 -11.04 2.68 10.41
C SER A 21 -9.84 2.06 11.12
N SER A 22 -9.01 1.34 10.37
CA SER A 22 -7.78 0.72 10.87
C SER A 22 -6.56 1.42 10.30
N VAL A 23 -5.56 1.64 11.14
CA VAL A 23 -4.25 2.17 10.73
C VAL A 23 -3.21 1.09 11.02
N LYS A 24 -2.50 0.63 9.99
CA LYS A 24 -1.46 -0.39 10.12
C LYS A 24 -0.14 0.13 9.56
N LEU A 25 0.95 -0.07 10.30
CA LEU A 25 2.30 0.16 9.77
C LEU A 25 2.59 -0.91 8.71
N LEU A 26 2.93 -0.48 7.49
CA LEU A 26 3.28 -1.39 6.42
C LEU A 26 4.77 -1.72 6.43
N ASN A 27 5.07 -3.02 6.35
CA ASN A 27 6.42 -3.46 6.03
C ASN A 27 6.73 -3.22 4.54
N GLN A 28 7.99 -3.44 4.14
CA GLN A 28 8.44 -3.17 2.77
C GLN A 28 7.64 -3.93 1.71
N GLN A 29 7.31 -5.21 1.97
CA GLN A 29 6.54 -6.05 1.07
C GLN A 29 5.12 -5.51 0.88
N GLN A 30 4.44 -5.18 1.98
CA GLN A 30 3.07 -4.67 1.96
C GLN A 30 2.98 -3.30 1.28
N ARG A 31 4.02 -2.47 1.37
CA ARG A 31 4.11 -1.20 0.63
C ARG A 31 4.17 -1.44 -0.87
N ILE A 32 4.96 -2.43 -1.31
CA ILE A 32 5.06 -2.81 -2.73
C ILE A 32 3.71 -3.31 -3.23
N GLU A 33 3.04 -4.18 -2.48
CA GLU A 33 1.72 -4.69 -2.87
C GLU A 33 0.69 -3.57 -2.96
N GLU A 34 0.69 -2.63 -2.02
CA GLU A 34 -0.27 -1.53 -2.06
C GLU A 34 0.03 -0.53 -3.16
N LEU A 35 1.31 -0.23 -3.42
CA LEU A 35 1.71 0.58 -4.58
C LEU A 35 1.32 -0.10 -5.89
N ALA A 36 1.51 -1.42 -6.01
CA ALA A 36 1.09 -2.19 -7.18
C ALA A 36 -0.44 -2.16 -7.34
N ARG A 37 -1.19 -2.29 -6.24
CA ARG A 37 -2.66 -2.18 -6.24
C ARG A 37 -3.12 -0.77 -6.60
N MET A 38 -2.48 0.27 -6.06
CA MET A 38 -2.79 1.67 -6.39
C MET A 38 -2.46 2.01 -7.85
N SER A 39 -1.35 1.47 -8.38
CA SER A 39 -0.88 1.76 -9.73
C SER A 39 -1.54 0.88 -10.80
N GLY A 40 -2.01 -0.33 -10.44
CA GLY A 40 -2.67 -1.30 -11.32
C GLY A 40 -4.19 -1.40 -11.14
N GLY A 41 -4.76 -0.72 -10.15
CA GLY A 41 -6.18 -0.79 -9.82
C GLY A 41 -6.60 -2.19 -9.37
N SER A 42 -7.67 -2.73 -9.96
CA SER A 42 -8.25 -4.03 -9.59
C SER A 42 -7.40 -5.24 -10.02
N THR A 43 -6.43 -5.06 -10.92
CA THR A 43 -5.61 -6.15 -11.47
C THR A 43 -4.15 -5.89 -11.20
N ILE A 44 -3.59 -6.62 -10.24
CA ILE A 44 -2.14 -6.61 -10.00
C ILE A 44 -1.48 -7.47 -11.08
N THR A 45 -0.64 -6.84 -11.90
CA THR A 45 0.18 -7.50 -12.93
C THR A 45 1.65 -7.45 -12.54
N GLU A 46 2.48 -8.32 -13.10
CA GLU A 46 3.93 -8.31 -12.88
C GLU A 46 4.53 -6.92 -13.17
N ALA A 47 4.09 -6.25 -14.24
CA ALA A 47 4.55 -4.91 -14.58
C ALA A 47 4.26 -3.88 -13.46
N THR A 48 3.06 -3.90 -12.89
CA THR A 48 2.69 -2.99 -11.77
C THR A 48 3.48 -3.28 -10.50
N LEU A 49 3.86 -4.55 -10.29
CA LEU A 49 4.62 -5.00 -9.13
C LEU A 49 6.11 -4.61 -9.26
N GLU A 50 6.68 -4.75 -10.45
CA GLU A 50 8.04 -4.29 -10.78
C GLU A 50 8.16 -2.76 -10.67
N GLN A 51 7.14 -2.02 -11.12
CA GLN A 51 7.09 -0.57 -10.98
C GLN A 51 6.99 -0.14 -9.51
N ALA A 52 6.15 -0.82 -8.71
CA ALA A 52 6.04 -0.59 -7.26
C ALA A 52 7.33 -0.90 -6.50
N LYS A 53 8.04 -1.98 -6.85
CA LYS A 53 9.38 -2.29 -6.32
C LYS A 53 10.38 -1.19 -6.65
N SER A 54 10.33 -0.68 -7.89
CA SER A 54 11.26 0.37 -8.34
C SER A 54 11.10 1.65 -7.53
N PHE A 55 9.87 2.05 -7.19
CA PHE A 55 9.63 3.19 -6.27
C PHE A 55 10.17 2.98 -4.86
N MET A 56 10.24 1.73 -4.39
CA MET A 56 10.74 1.38 -3.06
C MET A 56 12.28 1.23 -3.01
N LEU A 57 12.90 0.87 -4.14
CA LEU A 57 14.36 0.78 -4.29
C LEU A 57 15.01 2.13 -4.63
N ALA A 58 14.26 3.04 -5.27
CA ALA A 58 14.74 4.37 -5.62
C ALA A 58 14.63 5.41 -4.47
N GLY A 59 14.37 4.96 -3.24
CA GLY A 59 14.19 5.78 -2.04
C GLY A 59 15.38 5.74 -1.09
#